data_AF-A0A1M6YNM9-F1
#
_entry.id   AF-A0A1M6YNM9-F1
#
_cell.length_a   1.000
_cell.length_b   1.000
_cell.length_c   1.000
_cell.angle_alpha   90.00
_cell.angle_beta   90.00
_cell.angle_gamma   90.00
#
_symmetry.space_group_name_H-M   'P 1'
#
loop_
_entity.id
_entity.type
_entity.pdbx_description
1 polymer ?
#
loop_
_entity_poly.entity_id
_entity_poly.type
_entity_poly.pdbx_seq_one_letter_code
_entity_poly.pdbx_strand_id
1 'polypeptide(L)'
;MTKIVSGWGFDRITRELSGAMWTFSRLPDDSSAATFVHRCFQHEIWHEIRLRERIVICAVLPFVPLVIAVLATVFTALNGQTIKKRTGKGITRQAREQIGLALRCAILPPWYYIFELHDDDKRQHASEYVNRFEMKSGLYRLLRDYNGGLPIPAERSTACIKDKLRFMSRCREFDIATAPALLSIAKGKITAIDWSGPGLPEIDLFVKPLHGQNGKNATRWDYLGSGQYRRNDGKNATANEVLECLRQASQRRAFLVQPRLVNHREIADLGNGTLATIRVMSCRNERGEFEVTNAVFRMAQNSTAVVDNFHKGGIAANVDIHTGKLGRATCGAWGSTVDGWYEQYYENGAQILHRKLPCWPELIDLVRYAHGTAFSDQVVIGWDVALLDNGPCMVAINKAPDFDMLQRIGRGPVGNERLGKLLAFNLRRTVEAKHHSV
;
A
#
# COMPACT_ATOMS: atom_id res chain seq x y z
N MET A 1 21.97 -7.21 -17.05
CA MET A 1 22.07 -8.04 -15.82
C MET A 1 20.68 -8.43 -15.32
N THR A 2 20.21 -9.62 -15.70
CA THR A 2 18.87 -10.15 -15.42
C THR A 2 18.80 -10.71 -13.99
N LYS A 3 18.45 -9.86 -13.01
CA LYS A 3 18.17 -10.33 -11.64
C LYS A 3 16.79 -10.97 -11.60
N ILE A 4 16.82 -12.29 -11.50
CA ILE A 4 15.70 -13.23 -11.40
C ILE A 4 14.77 -12.83 -10.25
N VAL A 5 13.47 -12.73 -10.53
CA VAL A 5 12.40 -12.85 -9.52
C VAL A 5 12.34 -14.33 -9.13
N SER A 6 13.25 -14.75 -8.24
CA SER A 6 13.54 -16.17 -7.95
C SER A 6 12.63 -16.79 -6.88
N GLY A 7 11.38 -16.35 -6.79
CA GLY A 7 10.40 -16.92 -5.87
C GLY A 7 9.01 -16.95 -6.49
N TRP A 8 8.26 -18.02 -6.20
CA TRP A 8 6.81 -18.11 -6.41
C TRP A 8 6.08 -17.16 -5.45
N GLY A 9 6.26 -15.86 -5.65
CA GLY A 9 5.53 -14.83 -4.89
C GLY A 9 4.06 -14.78 -5.30
N PHE A 10 3.18 -14.36 -4.38
CA PHE A 10 1.74 -14.23 -4.62
C PHE A 10 1.39 -13.47 -5.91
N ASP A 11 2.08 -12.36 -6.19
CA ASP A 11 1.89 -11.56 -7.41
C ASP A 11 2.25 -12.31 -8.70
N ARG A 12 3.23 -13.22 -8.63
CA ARG A 12 3.64 -14.03 -9.77
C ARG A 12 2.63 -15.16 -10.02
N ILE A 13 2.20 -15.84 -8.96
CA ILE A 13 1.17 -16.89 -9.03
C ILE A 13 -0.12 -16.31 -9.62
N THR A 14 -0.59 -15.18 -9.09
CA THR A 14 -1.81 -14.51 -9.57
C THR A 14 -1.69 -14.10 -11.03
N ARG A 15 -0.56 -13.53 -11.46
CA ARG A 15 -0.30 -13.25 -12.88
C ARG A 15 -0.42 -14.50 -13.74
N GLU A 16 0.25 -15.58 -13.39
CA GLU A 16 0.31 -16.82 -14.20
C GLU A 16 -1.06 -17.53 -14.25
N LEU A 17 -1.85 -17.44 -13.18
CA LEU A 17 -3.20 -18.04 -13.08
C LEU A 17 -4.33 -17.14 -13.60
N SER A 18 -4.07 -15.87 -13.91
CA SER A 18 -5.11 -14.91 -14.33
C SER A 18 -5.53 -15.02 -15.80
N GLY A 19 -4.70 -15.65 -16.65
CA GLY A 19 -4.88 -15.58 -18.10
C GLY A 19 -4.56 -14.20 -18.72
N ALA A 20 -4.10 -13.23 -17.92
CA ALA A 20 -3.89 -11.84 -18.34
C ALA A 20 -3.03 -11.68 -19.61
N MET A 21 -1.99 -12.51 -19.79
CA MET A 21 -1.13 -12.43 -20.98
C MET A 21 -1.88 -12.66 -22.30
N TRP A 22 -2.96 -13.44 -22.28
CA TRP A 22 -3.82 -13.68 -23.44
C TRP A 22 -5.04 -12.76 -23.50
N THR A 23 -5.62 -12.43 -22.35
CA THR A 23 -6.75 -11.50 -22.30
C THR A 23 -6.33 -10.11 -22.75
N PHE A 24 -5.20 -9.60 -22.25
CA PHE A 24 -4.72 -8.25 -22.56
C PHE A 24 -4.18 -8.10 -23.98
N SER A 25 -3.66 -9.17 -24.59
CA SER A 25 -3.23 -9.13 -26.00
C SER A 25 -4.38 -8.99 -26.98
N ARG A 26 -5.61 -9.26 -26.54
CA ARG A 26 -6.85 -9.14 -27.33
C ARG A 26 -7.67 -7.90 -27.00
N LEU A 27 -7.21 -7.05 -26.07
CA LEU A 27 -7.92 -5.81 -25.77
C LEU A 27 -7.92 -4.89 -27.00
N PRO A 28 -9.07 -4.32 -27.38
CA PRO A 28 -9.12 -3.33 -28.45
C PRO A 28 -8.28 -2.12 -28.06
N ASP A 29 -7.70 -1.42 -29.04
CA ASP A 29 -7.03 -0.16 -28.77
C ASP A 29 -8.07 0.97 -28.73
N ASP A 30 -8.58 1.24 -27.52
CA ASP A 30 -9.60 2.26 -27.26
C ASP A 30 -8.99 3.62 -26.86
N SER A 31 -7.67 3.77 -26.96
CA SER A 31 -6.92 4.95 -26.52
C SER A 31 -7.06 5.33 -25.03
N SER A 32 -7.71 4.49 -24.21
CA SER A 32 -7.84 4.73 -22.77
C SER A 32 -6.52 4.49 -22.03
N ALA A 33 -6.37 5.14 -20.88
CA ALA A 33 -5.17 4.97 -20.07
C ALA A 33 -5.09 3.56 -19.46
N ALA A 34 -6.22 3.01 -19.02
CA ALA A 34 -6.29 1.65 -18.48
C ALA A 34 -5.87 0.61 -19.52
N THR A 35 -6.46 0.64 -20.71
CA THR A 35 -6.11 -0.29 -21.81
C THR A 35 -4.65 -0.18 -22.19
N PHE A 36 -4.09 1.04 -22.26
CA PHE A 36 -2.66 1.22 -22.50
C PHE A 36 -1.80 0.55 -21.41
N VAL A 37 -2.15 0.70 -20.13
CA VAL A 37 -1.44 0.06 -19.00
C VAL A 37 -1.49 -1.46 -19.13
N HIS A 38 -2.66 -2.04 -19.41
CA HIS A 38 -2.83 -3.48 -19.60
C HIS A 38 -1.99 -4.04 -20.75
N ARG A 39 -2.03 -3.38 -21.91
CA ARG A 39 -1.26 -3.76 -23.10
C ARG A 39 0.24 -3.58 -22.89
N CYS A 40 0.66 -2.49 -22.24
CA CYS A 40 2.06 -2.27 -21.89
C CYS A 40 2.58 -3.37 -20.95
N PHE A 41 1.81 -3.73 -19.92
CA PHE A 41 2.16 -4.86 -19.05
C PHE A 41 2.31 -6.15 -19.84
N GLN A 42 1.31 -6.49 -20.66
CA GLN A 42 1.34 -7.72 -21.45
C GLN A 42 2.56 -7.75 -22.38
N HIS A 43 2.82 -6.69 -23.14
CA HIS A 43 3.92 -6.63 -24.08
C HIS A 43 5.29 -6.68 -23.38
N GLU A 44 5.55 -5.73 -22.49
CA GLU A 44 6.87 -5.56 -21.86
C GLU A 44 7.25 -6.76 -20.99
N ILE A 45 6.29 -7.29 -20.23
CA ILE A 45 6.56 -8.41 -19.33
C ILE A 45 6.66 -9.73 -20.11
N TRP A 46 5.89 -9.92 -21.18
CA TRP A 46 6.05 -11.10 -22.04
C TRP A 46 7.47 -11.17 -22.62
N HIS A 47 8.00 -10.04 -23.09
CA HIS A 47 9.35 -9.96 -23.65
C HIS A 47 10.46 -10.16 -22.61
N GLU A 48 10.27 -9.72 -21.37
CA GLU A 48 11.27 -9.88 -20.29
C GLU A 48 11.29 -11.26 -19.63
N ILE A 49 10.19 -12.02 -19.70
CA ILE A 49 10.08 -13.37 -19.12
C ILE A 49 10.98 -14.36 -19.89
N ARG A 50 11.70 -15.21 -19.15
CA ARG A 50 12.59 -16.23 -19.75
C ARG A 50 11.79 -17.28 -20.53
N LEU A 51 12.37 -17.90 -21.56
CA LEU A 51 11.71 -18.93 -22.37
C LEU A 51 11.06 -20.04 -21.52
N ARG A 52 11.78 -20.57 -20.52
CA ARG A 52 11.27 -21.59 -19.58
C ARG A 52 9.99 -21.15 -18.85
N GLU A 53 9.89 -19.86 -18.53
CA GLU A 53 8.75 -19.30 -17.80
C GLU A 53 7.57 -19.07 -18.74
N ARG A 54 7.82 -18.70 -20.01
CA ARG A 54 6.79 -18.69 -21.05
C ARG A 54 6.20 -20.09 -21.26
N ILE A 55 7.05 -21.13 -21.28
CA ILE A 55 6.60 -22.52 -21.37
C ILE A 55 5.68 -22.87 -20.20
N VAL A 56 6.05 -22.50 -18.97
CA VAL A 56 5.19 -22.71 -17.79
C VAL A 56 3.86 -21.97 -17.93
N ILE A 57 3.87 -20.71 -18.36
CA ILE A 57 2.65 -19.91 -18.57
C ILE A 57 1.74 -20.57 -19.62
N CYS A 58 2.30 -21.06 -20.73
CA CYS A 58 1.55 -21.82 -21.75
C CYS A 58 1.02 -23.17 -21.23
N ALA A 59 1.81 -23.88 -20.41
CA ALA A 59 1.40 -25.16 -19.83
C ALA A 59 0.28 -25.00 -18.80
N VAL A 60 0.24 -23.87 -18.07
CA VAL A 60 -0.78 -23.55 -17.07
C VAL A 60 -2.07 -23.05 -17.71
N LEU A 61 -2.01 -22.43 -18.90
CA LEU A 61 -3.17 -21.80 -19.55
C LEU A 61 -4.42 -22.71 -19.66
N PRO A 62 -4.33 -23.99 -20.07
CA PRO A 62 -5.50 -24.87 -20.15
C PRO A 62 -6.18 -25.11 -18.79
N PHE A 63 -5.45 -24.95 -17.69
CA PHE A 63 -5.96 -25.12 -16.33
C PHE A 63 -6.55 -23.84 -15.74
N VAL A 64 -6.31 -22.67 -16.36
CA VAL A 64 -6.83 -21.37 -15.88
C VAL A 64 -8.35 -21.37 -15.70
N PRO A 65 -9.19 -21.90 -16.64
CA PRO A 65 -10.64 -21.97 -16.44
C PRO A 65 -11.05 -22.80 -15.20
N LEU A 66 -10.36 -23.90 -14.93
CA LEU A 66 -10.60 -24.72 -13.73
C LEU A 66 -10.23 -23.95 -12.46
N VAL A 67 -9.08 -23.28 -12.45
CA VAL A 67 -8.66 -22.44 -11.32
C VAL A 67 -9.66 -21.31 -11.07
N ILE A 68 -10.13 -20.64 -12.11
CA ILE A 68 -11.17 -19.61 -12.01
C ILE A 68 -12.47 -20.21 -11.44
N ALA A 69 -12.91 -21.37 -11.89
CA ALA A 69 -14.12 -22.03 -11.38
C ALA A 69 -14.01 -22.42 -9.89
N VAL A 70 -12.86 -22.95 -9.49
CA VAL A 70 -12.57 -23.27 -8.07
C VAL A 70 -12.57 -22.00 -7.23
N LEU A 71 -11.85 -20.97 -7.65
CA LEU A 71 -11.82 -19.68 -6.94
C LEU A 71 -13.21 -19.05 -6.87
N ALA A 72 -13.98 -19.06 -7.96
CA ALA A 72 -15.35 -18.54 -7.97
C ALA A 72 -16.24 -19.30 -6.99
N THR A 73 -16.11 -20.63 -6.91
CA THR A 73 -16.85 -21.45 -5.93
C THR A 73 -16.47 -21.07 -4.50
N VAL A 74 -15.17 -21.00 -4.19
CA VAL A 74 -14.67 -20.64 -2.85
C VAL A 74 -15.14 -19.25 -2.43
N PHE A 75 -14.94 -18.23 -3.27
CA PHE A 75 -15.29 -16.85 -2.90
C PHE A 75 -16.80 -16.60 -2.91
N THR A 76 -17.57 -17.34 -3.72
CA THR A 76 -19.03 -17.35 -3.65
C THR A 76 -19.52 -18.02 -2.36
N ALA A 77 -18.90 -19.11 -1.90
CA ALA A 77 -19.25 -19.73 -0.63
C ALA A 77 -18.96 -18.79 0.55
N LEU A 78 -17.86 -18.04 0.49
CA LEU A 78 -17.46 -17.09 1.54
C LEU A 78 -18.35 -15.84 1.60
N ASN A 79 -18.70 -15.25 0.45
CA ASN A 79 -19.36 -13.93 0.42
C ASN A 79 -20.79 -13.95 -0.13
N GLY A 80 -21.15 -14.97 -0.92
CA GLY A 80 -22.28 -14.90 -1.83
C GLY A 80 -23.63 -14.74 -1.15
N GLN A 81 -23.81 -15.38 0.00
CA GLN A 81 -25.05 -15.25 0.78
C GLN A 81 -25.18 -13.86 1.41
N THR A 82 -24.08 -13.29 1.90
CA THR A 82 -24.05 -11.92 2.45
C THR A 82 -24.36 -10.90 1.37
N ILE A 83 -23.76 -11.03 0.18
CA ILE A 83 -24.03 -10.14 -0.94
C ILE A 83 -25.47 -10.30 -1.45
N LYS A 84 -26.00 -11.53 -1.50
CA LYS A 84 -27.41 -11.77 -1.86
C LYS A 84 -28.36 -11.07 -0.89
N LYS A 85 -28.11 -11.16 0.42
CA LYS A 85 -28.93 -10.46 1.44
C LYS A 85 -28.89 -8.94 1.28
N ARG A 86 -27.72 -8.38 0.93
CA ARG A 86 -27.52 -6.92 0.81
C ARG A 86 -28.06 -6.32 -0.48
N THR A 87 -27.94 -7.04 -1.58
CA THR A 87 -28.16 -6.48 -2.94
C THR A 87 -29.28 -7.17 -3.70
N GLY A 88 -29.84 -8.26 -3.15
CA GLY A 88 -30.80 -9.13 -3.85
C GLY A 88 -30.17 -9.99 -4.95
N LYS A 89 -28.89 -9.82 -5.28
CA LYS A 89 -28.26 -10.53 -6.40
C LYS A 89 -28.07 -12.02 -6.11
N GLY A 90 -28.69 -12.86 -6.94
CA GLY A 90 -28.65 -14.32 -6.80
C GLY A 90 -27.24 -14.92 -6.88
N ILE A 91 -26.99 -15.99 -6.11
CA ILE A 91 -25.68 -16.65 -5.97
C ILE A 91 -25.14 -17.15 -7.32
N THR A 92 -26.00 -17.77 -8.14
CA THR A 92 -25.61 -18.28 -9.47
C THR A 92 -25.20 -17.16 -10.41
N ARG A 93 -25.89 -16.01 -10.34
CA ARG A 93 -25.52 -14.80 -11.09
C ARG A 93 -24.15 -14.27 -10.63
N GLN A 94 -23.89 -14.25 -9.32
CA GLN A 94 -22.58 -13.84 -8.80
C GLN A 94 -21.44 -14.75 -9.30
N ALA A 95 -21.63 -16.07 -9.28
CA ALA A 95 -20.64 -17.03 -9.79
C ALA A 95 -20.38 -16.84 -11.30
N ARG A 96 -21.44 -16.64 -12.09
CA ARG A 96 -21.31 -16.39 -13.54
C ARG A 96 -20.60 -15.07 -13.84
N GLU A 97 -20.91 -14.01 -13.09
CA GLU A 97 -20.26 -12.71 -13.24
C GLU A 97 -18.76 -12.78 -12.93
N GLN A 98 -18.36 -13.51 -11.88
CA GLN A 98 -16.94 -13.76 -11.55
C GLN A 98 -16.18 -14.42 -12.71
N ILE A 99 -16.75 -15.49 -13.28
CA ILE A 99 -16.12 -16.21 -14.40
C ILE A 99 -16.02 -15.30 -15.63
N GLY A 100 -17.09 -14.57 -15.95
CA GLY A 100 -17.12 -13.65 -17.09
C GLY A 100 -16.07 -12.54 -16.98
N LEU A 101 -15.91 -11.97 -15.78
CA LEU A 101 -14.91 -10.92 -15.51
C LEU A 101 -13.48 -11.44 -15.58
N ALA A 102 -13.22 -12.64 -15.06
CA ALA A 102 -11.91 -13.27 -15.16
C ALA A 102 -11.51 -13.52 -16.62
N LEU A 103 -12.43 -13.98 -17.46
CA LEU A 103 -12.14 -14.26 -18.86
C LEU A 103 -11.97 -12.99 -19.71
N ARG A 104 -12.75 -11.94 -19.45
CA ARG A 104 -12.79 -10.71 -20.29
C ARG A 104 -11.81 -9.63 -19.83
N CYS A 105 -11.61 -9.50 -18.52
CA CYS A 105 -10.83 -8.41 -17.92
C CYS A 105 -9.62 -8.91 -17.10
N ALA A 106 -9.38 -10.23 -17.06
CA ALA A 106 -8.38 -10.86 -16.19
C ALA A 106 -8.55 -10.56 -14.69
N ILE A 107 -9.76 -10.19 -14.27
CA ILE A 107 -10.11 -9.94 -12.86
C ILE A 107 -10.47 -11.27 -12.20
N LEU A 108 -9.57 -11.77 -11.36
CA LEU A 108 -9.78 -13.04 -10.66
C LEU A 108 -10.94 -12.95 -9.64
N PRO A 109 -11.61 -14.08 -9.31
CA PRO A 109 -12.79 -14.11 -8.45
C PRO A 109 -12.70 -13.41 -7.08
N PRO A 110 -11.56 -13.40 -6.35
CA PRO A 110 -11.45 -12.61 -5.12
C PRO A 110 -11.77 -11.13 -5.35
N TRP A 111 -11.33 -10.57 -6.48
CA TRP A 111 -11.47 -9.14 -6.78
C TRP A 111 -12.88 -8.73 -7.20
N TYR A 112 -13.71 -9.66 -7.66
CA TYR A 112 -15.14 -9.42 -7.84
C TYR A 112 -15.80 -8.92 -6.54
N TYR A 113 -15.44 -9.55 -5.42
CA TYR A 113 -15.95 -9.13 -4.11
C TYR A 113 -15.19 -7.92 -3.57
N ILE A 114 -13.85 -7.89 -3.66
CA ILE A 114 -13.04 -6.75 -3.16
C ILE A 114 -13.45 -5.43 -3.79
N PHE A 115 -13.65 -5.40 -5.11
CA PHE A 115 -14.05 -4.19 -5.84
C PHE A 115 -15.57 -4.00 -5.92
N GLU A 116 -16.34 -4.89 -5.29
CA GLU A 116 -17.80 -4.87 -5.28
C GLU A 116 -18.40 -4.88 -6.70
N LEU A 117 -17.82 -5.64 -7.63
CA LEU A 117 -18.27 -5.74 -9.02
C LEU A 117 -19.59 -6.53 -9.17
N HIS A 118 -20.19 -6.94 -8.05
CA HIS A 118 -21.59 -7.32 -8.00
C HIS A 118 -22.53 -6.10 -8.14
N ASP A 119 -22.02 -4.88 -7.98
CA ASP A 119 -22.66 -3.65 -8.44
C ASP A 119 -22.56 -3.58 -9.98
N ASP A 120 -23.67 -3.29 -10.66
CA ASP A 120 -23.73 -3.27 -12.12
C ASP A 120 -22.99 -2.05 -12.69
N ASP A 121 -23.04 -0.89 -12.01
CA ASP A 121 -22.37 0.33 -12.44
C ASP A 121 -20.86 0.16 -12.40
N LYS A 122 -20.33 -0.36 -11.28
CA LYS A 122 -18.89 -0.67 -11.17
C LYS A 122 -18.44 -1.72 -12.18
N ARG A 123 -19.29 -2.72 -12.45
CA ARG A 123 -18.95 -3.81 -13.37
C ARG A 123 -18.86 -3.35 -14.83
N GLN A 124 -19.60 -2.32 -15.23
CA GLN A 124 -19.47 -1.73 -16.57
C GLN A 124 -18.06 -1.17 -16.80
N HIS A 125 -17.44 -0.65 -15.74
CA HIS A 125 -16.07 -0.10 -15.77
C HIS A 125 -15.00 -1.13 -15.39
N ALA A 126 -15.30 -2.43 -15.43
CA ALA A 126 -14.38 -3.47 -14.94
C ALA A 126 -13.02 -3.47 -15.67
N SER A 127 -13.00 -3.23 -16.99
CA SER A 127 -11.76 -3.15 -17.77
C SER A 127 -10.87 -1.95 -17.43
N GLU A 128 -11.36 -1.03 -16.59
CA GLU A 128 -10.60 0.14 -16.16
C GLU A 128 -9.84 -0.11 -14.85
N TYR A 129 -10.11 -1.24 -14.17
CA TYR A 129 -9.40 -1.62 -12.96
C TYR A 129 -8.00 -2.14 -13.29
N VAL A 130 -6.99 -1.57 -12.67
CA VAL A 130 -5.60 -2.01 -12.81
C VAL A 130 -5.31 -3.08 -11.78
N ASN A 131 -4.86 -4.26 -12.22
CA ASN A 131 -4.62 -5.38 -11.33
C ASN A 131 -3.32 -5.21 -10.54
N ARG A 132 -3.35 -5.65 -9.29
CA ARG A 132 -2.18 -5.67 -8.40
C ARG A 132 -0.94 -6.30 -9.02
N PHE A 133 -1.12 -7.43 -9.71
CA PHE A 133 -0.01 -8.15 -10.31
C PHE A 133 0.62 -7.37 -11.47
N GLU A 134 -0.12 -6.55 -12.20
CA GLU A 134 0.43 -5.75 -13.33
C GLU A 134 1.50 -4.80 -12.83
N MET A 135 1.16 -4.10 -11.75
CA MET A 135 2.04 -3.12 -11.13
C MET A 135 3.18 -3.79 -10.36
N LYS A 136 2.87 -4.72 -9.44
CA LYS A 136 3.85 -5.31 -8.51
C LYS A 136 4.79 -6.33 -9.15
N SER A 137 4.33 -7.08 -10.16
CA SER A 137 5.17 -8.07 -10.84
C SER A 137 5.90 -7.51 -12.07
N GLY A 138 5.61 -6.28 -12.48
CA GLY A 138 6.12 -5.71 -13.72
C GLY A 138 6.34 -4.20 -13.68
N LEU A 139 5.26 -3.43 -13.84
CA LEU A 139 5.34 -2.03 -14.28
C LEU A 139 6.08 -1.11 -13.29
N TYR A 140 5.97 -1.32 -11.97
CA TYR A 140 6.76 -0.53 -11.01
C TYR A 140 8.27 -0.71 -11.17
N ARG A 141 8.72 -1.90 -11.60
CA ARG A 141 10.14 -2.13 -11.88
C ARG A 141 10.52 -1.42 -13.16
N LEU A 142 9.73 -1.56 -14.23
CA LEU A 142 10.01 -0.91 -15.51
C LEU A 142 10.12 0.62 -15.36
N LEU A 143 9.13 1.25 -14.73
CA LEU A 143 9.13 2.70 -14.45
C LEU A 143 10.37 3.15 -13.67
N ARG A 144 10.83 2.33 -12.71
CA ARG A 144 11.96 2.68 -11.86
C ARG A 144 13.30 2.45 -12.58
N ASP A 145 13.46 1.33 -13.28
CA ASP A 145 14.72 0.94 -13.89
C ASP A 145 15.10 1.90 -15.03
N TYR A 146 14.10 2.47 -15.73
CA TYR A 146 14.28 3.47 -16.79
C TYR A 146 13.85 4.89 -16.38
N ASN A 147 13.68 5.15 -15.08
CA ASN A 147 13.36 6.47 -14.52
C ASN A 147 12.15 7.19 -15.18
N GLY A 148 11.12 6.47 -15.61
CA GLY A 148 9.98 7.08 -16.31
C GLY A 148 10.30 7.62 -17.71
N GLY A 149 11.38 7.15 -18.34
CA GLY A 149 11.88 7.67 -19.62
C GLY A 149 12.67 8.97 -19.50
N LEU A 150 13.15 9.32 -18.30
CA LEU A 150 14.11 10.40 -18.09
C LEU A 150 15.54 9.85 -17.96
N PRO A 151 16.57 10.69 -18.11
CA PRO A 151 17.94 10.31 -17.79
C PRO A 151 18.04 9.69 -16.40
N ILE A 152 18.76 8.58 -16.28
CA ILE A 152 18.93 7.88 -15.01
C ILE A 152 19.98 8.65 -14.18
N PRO A 153 19.62 9.19 -13.01
CA PRO A 153 20.59 9.89 -12.16
C PRO A 153 21.64 8.92 -11.59
N ALA A 154 22.83 9.44 -11.33
CA ALA A 154 23.94 8.68 -10.74
C ALA A 154 23.58 8.11 -9.36
N GLU A 155 22.88 8.90 -8.55
CA GLU A 155 22.36 8.47 -7.26
C GLU A 155 20.86 8.12 -7.36
N ARG A 156 20.47 6.98 -6.78
CA ARG A 156 19.09 6.46 -6.81
C ARG A 156 18.52 6.38 -5.40
N SER A 157 17.33 6.93 -5.17
CA SER A 157 16.67 6.91 -3.86
C SER A 157 16.06 5.55 -3.49
N THR A 158 16.07 4.58 -4.43
CA THR A 158 15.46 3.25 -4.26
C THR A 158 16.01 2.48 -3.05
N ALA A 159 17.29 2.66 -2.71
CA ALA A 159 17.89 2.05 -1.53
C ALA A 159 17.32 2.65 -0.23
N CYS A 160 17.06 3.96 -0.21
CA CYS A 160 16.47 4.66 0.92
C CYS A 160 15.05 4.17 1.20
N ILE A 161 14.27 3.83 0.17
CA ILE A 161 12.90 3.30 0.36
C ILE A 161 12.87 1.91 1.03
N LYS A 162 13.93 1.11 0.87
CA LYS A 162 13.99 -0.24 1.48
C LYS A 162 14.41 -0.23 2.94
N ASP A 163 15.18 0.77 3.34
CA ASP A 163 15.83 0.85 4.65
C ASP A 163 15.29 2.06 5.42
N LYS A 164 14.65 1.81 6.57
CA LYS A 164 13.98 2.85 7.33
C LYS A 164 14.94 3.94 7.83
N LEU A 165 16.17 3.58 8.21
CA LEU A 165 17.15 4.56 8.67
C LEU A 165 17.69 5.39 7.51
N ARG A 166 17.93 4.77 6.34
CA ARG A 166 18.31 5.54 5.14
C ARG A 166 17.20 6.46 4.67
N PHE A 167 15.94 6.02 4.72
CA PHE A 167 14.79 6.88 4.45
C PHE A 167 14.79 8.10 5.35
N MET A 168 14.92 7.89 6.68
CA MET A 168 14.93 8.98 7.65
C MET A 168 16.14 9.91 7.47
N SER A 169 17.34 9.36 7.27
CA SER A 169 18.55 10.15 7.01
C SER A 169 18.40 11.03 5.78
N ARG A 170 17.85 10.48 4.69
CA ARG A 170 17.58 11.26 3.48
C ARG A 170 16.52 12.32 3.72
N CYS A 171 15.45 12.02 4.46
CA CYS A 171 14.46 13.04 4.79
C CYS A 171 15.08 14.20 5.57
N ARG A 172 15.98 13.93 6.53
CA ARG A 172 16.70 14.98 7.28
C ARG A 172 17.59 15.84 6.40
N GLU A 173 18.27 15.26 5.41
CA GLU A 173 19.11 16.00 4.45
C GLU A 173 18.32 17.07 3.67
N PHE A 174 17.02 16.83 3.45
CA PHE A 174 16.13 17.73 2.72
C PHE A 174 15.12 18.46 3.63
N ASP A 175 15.33 18.46 4.95
CA ASP A 175 14.44 19.08 5.94
C ASP A 175 12.98 18.58 5.91
N ILE A 176 12.79 17.30 5.59
CA ILE A 176 11.48 16.64 5.55
C ILE A 176 11.17 16.05 6.94
N ALA A 177 10.06 16.51 7.53
CA ALA A 177 9.58 16.04 8.83
C ALA A 177 9.33 14.53 8.84
N THR A 178 10.01 13.79 9.72
CA THR A 178 9.85 12.34 9.92
C THR A 178 9.73 11.99 11.40
N ALA A 179 9.19 10.81 11.69
CA ALA A 179 9.12 10.28 13.04
C ALA A 179 10.53 10.14 13.63
N PRO A 180 10.86 10.68 14.83
CA PRO A 180 12.21 10.57 15.40
C PRO A 180 12.67 9.12 15.54
N ALA A 181 13.97 8.88 15.36
CA ALA A 181 14.61 7.60 15.65
C ALA A 181 15.45 7.78 16.91
N LEU A 182 14.98 7.29 18.05
CA LEU A 182 15.70 7.47 19.31
C LEU A 182 16.92 6.56 19.34
N LEU A 183 16.69 5.25 19.17
CA LEU A 183 17.72 4.21 19.25
C LEU A 183 17.58 3.22 18.10
N SER A 184 18.70 2.73 17.60
CA SER A 184 18.78 1.54 16.75
C SER A 184 19.55 0.44 17.47
N ILE A 185 19.00 -0.78 17.43
CA ILE A 185 19.55 -1.92 18.17
C ILE A 185 19.76 -3.07 17.18
N ALA A 186 21.01 -3.46 16.96
CA ALA A 186 21.37 -4.50 16.00
C ALA A 186 22.56 -5.31 16.50
N LYS A 187 22.49 -6.65 16.39
CA LYS A 187 23.58 -7.57 16.79
C LYS A 187 24.08 -7.33 18.22
N GLY A 188 23.16 -7.01 19.13
CA GLY A 188 23.45 -6.72 20.54
C GLY A 188 24.06 -5.34 20.80
N LYS A 189 24.27 -4.52 19.78
CA LYS A 189 24.76 -3.13 19.92
C LYS A 189 23.58 -2.16 19.92
N ILE A 190 23.52 -1.31 20.94
CA ILE A 190 22.59 -0.17 21.03
C ILE A 190 23.31 1.06 20.48
N THR A 191 22.69 1.76 19.55
CA THR A 191 23.20 2.99 18.93
C THR A 191 22.17 4.09 19.12
N ALA A 192 22.56 5.15 19.82
CA ALA A 192 21.76 6.37 19.92
C ALA A 192 21.77 7.11 18.58
N ILE A 193 20.61 7.65 18.18
CA ILE A 193 20.44 8.39 16.93
C ILE A 193 19.96 9.81 17.25
N ASP A 194 18.70 9.97 17.64
CA ASP A 194 18.08 11.26 17.99
C ASP A 194 17.84 11.37 19.52
N TRP A 195 18.62 10.64 20.32
CA TRP A 195 18.52 10.62 21.79
C TRP A 195 19.90 10.77 22.44
N SER A 196 20.04 11.70 23.38
CA SER A 196 21.31 12.00 24.07
C SER A 196 21.34 11.58 25.55
N GLY A 197 20.20 11.22 26.13
CA GLY A 197 20.12 10.82 27.54
C GLY A 197 20.56 9.37 27.79
N PRO A 198 20.76 9.00 29.06
CA PRO A 198 21.09 7.62 29.42
C PRO A 198 19.89 6.70 29.21
N GLY A 199 20.12 5.46 28.77
CA GLY A 199 19.10 4.42 28.70
C GLY A 199 17.93 4.71 27.76
N LEU A 200 16.71 4.37 28.19
CA LEU A 200 15.46 4.68 27.47
C LEU A 200 14.85 5.99 27.97
N PRO A 201 14.32 6.84 27.08
CA PRO A 201 13.63 8.05 27.49
C PRO A 201 12.30 7.74 28.16
N GLU A 202 11.96 8.52 29.19
CA GLU A 202 10.75 8.39 30.03
C GLU A 202 9.47 8.85 29.31
N ILE A 203 9.18 8.24 28.18
CA ILE A 203 8.04 8.52 27.31
C ILE A 203 7.47 7.22 26.76
N ASP A 204 6.26 7.27 26.23
CA ASP A 204 5.71 6.14 25.48
C ASP A 204 6.57 5.83 24.24
N LEU A 205 6.84 4.54 24.01
CA LEU A 205 7.70 4.07 22.94
C LEU A 205 6.95 3.22 21.92
N PHE A 206 7.38 3.35 20.68
CA PHE A 206 7.04 2.45 19.59
C PHE A 206 8.29 1.75 19.09
N VAL A 207 8.32 0.43 19.19
CA VAL A 207 9.46 -0.38 18.75
C VAL A 207 9.06 -1.19 17.53
N LYS A 208 9.84 -1.09 16.46
CA LYS A 208 9.59 -1.84 15.22
C LYS A 208 10.86 -2.49 14.68
N PRO A 209 10.79 -3.64 14.01
CA PRO A 209 11.93 -4.17 13.28
C PRO A 209 12.42 -3.18 12.23
N LEU A 210 13.75 -3.02 12.15
CA LEU A 210 14.38 -2.15 11.16
C LEU A 210 14.08 -2.65 9.74
N HIS A 211 14.24 -3.95 9.52
CA HIS A 211 13.85 -4.63 8.30
C HIS A 211 12.52 -5.36 8.47
N GLY A 212 11.67 -5.26 7.45
CA GLY A 212 10.34 -5.87 7.44
C GLY A 212 9.27 -4.89 6.98
N GLN A 213 8.13 -5.45 6.59
CA GLN A 213 6.99 -4.74 6.03
C GLN A 213 5.74 -4.95 6.89
N ASN A 214 4.72 -4.13 6.65
CA ASN A 214 3.37 -4.31 7.20
C ASN A 214 3.26 -4.23 8.74
N GLY A 215 4.23 -3.63 9.42
CA GLY A 215 4.22 -3.50 10.88
C GLY A 215 4.23 -4.83 11.64
N LYS A 216 4.76 -5.92 11.03
CA LYS A 216 4.89 -7.21 11.73
C LYS A 216 5.93 -7.10 12.86
N ASN A 217 5.57 -7.58 14.06
CA ASN A 217 6.40 -7.54 15.26
C ASN A 217 6.72 -6.13 15.78
N ALA A 218 5.88 -5.14 15.43
CA ALA A 218 5.92 -3.87 16.13
C ALA A 218 5.28 -4.05 17.52
N THR A 219 5.85 -3.38 18.52
CA THR A 219 5.35 -3.37 19.90
C THR A 219 5.22 -1.94 20.39
N ARG A 220 4.20 -1.72 21.22
CA ARG A 220 3.94 -0.45 21.91
C ARG A 220 4.30 -0.64 23.37
N TRP A 221 4.93 0.38 23.95
CA TRP A 221 5.31 0.42 25.35
C TRP A 221 4.78 1.72 25.97
N ASP A 222 3.84 1.60 26.89
CA ASP A 222 3.29 2.73 27.63
C ASP A 222 4.19 3.00 28.85
N TYR A 223 4.66 4.23 29.07
CA TYR A 223 5.45 4.58 30.27
C TYR A 223 4.52 4.74 31.47
N LEU A 224 4.86 4.07 32.58
CA LEU A 224 4.02 4.04 33.79
C LEU A 224 4.54 4.97 34.91
N GLY A 225 5.65 5.68 34.69
CA GLY A 225 6.37 6.39 35.74
C GLY A 225 7.48 5.55 36.37
N SER A 226 8.44 6.23 37.01
CA SER A 226 9.53 5.61 37.80
C SER A 226 10.34 4.55 37.03
N GLY A 227 10.59 4.79 35.74
CA GLY A 227 11.39 3.89 34.89
C GLY A 227 10.69 2.59 34.46
N GLN A 228 9.37 2.47 34.68
CA GLN A 228 8.56 1.29 34.33
C GLN A 228 7.81 1.49 33.01
N TYR A 229 7.71 0.42 32.22
CA TYR A 229 6.99 0.39 30.96
C TYR A 229 6.06 -0.82 30.90
N ARG A 230 4.90 -0.65 30.26
CA ARG A 230 3.97 -1.74 29.96
C ARG A 230 3.93 -1.99 28.46
N ARG A 231 4.26 -3.21 28.05
CA ARG A 231 4.12 -3.63 26.66
C ARG A 231 2.64 -3.84 26.31
N ASN A 232 2.30 -3.73 25.03
CA ASN A 232 0.95 -3.95 24.50
C ASN A 232 0.30 -5.31 24.80
N ASP A 233 1.03 -6.29 25.33
CA ASP A 233 0.48 -7.56 25.82
C ASP A 233 0.30 -7.60 27.35
N GLY A 234 0.41 -6.45 28.02
CA GLY A 234 0.21 -6.30 29.45
C GLY A 234 1.45 -6.56 30.29
N LYS A 235 2.57 -7.02 29.70
CA LYS A 235 3.79 -7.29 30.47
C LYS A 235 4.48 -5.98 30.88
N ASN A 236 4.74 -5.84 32.18
CA ASN A 236 5.53 -4.74 32.74
C ASN A 236 7.03 -5.08 32.70
N ALA A 237 7.87 -4.06 32.52
CA ALA A 237 9.33 -4.15 32.55
C ALA A 237 9.96 -2.79 32.89
N THR A 238 11.08 -2.81 33.59
CA THR A 238 11.96 -1.66 33.79
C THR A 238 12.65 -1.25 32.48
N ALA A 239 13.13 -0.01 32.40
CA ALA A 239 13.93 0.47 31.27
C ALA A 239 15.09 -0.49 30.89
N ASN A 240 15.80 -1.01 31.90
CA ASN A 240 16.92 -1.93 31.70
C ASN A 240 16.47 -3.28 31.14
N GLU A 241 15.36 -3.83 31.62
CA GLU A 241 14.81 -5.08 31.11
C GLU A 241 14.31 -4.94 29.67
N VAL A 242 13.71 -3.80 29.31
CA VAL A 242 13.32 -3.51 27.93
C VAL A 242 14.54 -3.48 27.02
N LEU A 243 15.59 -2.73 27.39
CA LEU A 243 16.82 -2.64 26.61
C LEU A 243 17.50 -4.00 26.47
N GLU A 244 17.60 -4.77 27.54
CA GLU A 244 18.23 -6.09 27.52
C GLU A 244 17.43 -7.07 26.65
N CYS A 245 16.11 -7.07 26.75
CA CYS A 245 15.24 -7.88 25.89
C CYS A 245 15.44 -7.53 24.40
N LEU A 246 15.47 -6.24 24.07
CA LEU A 246 15.72 -5.78 22.71
C LEU A 246 17.14 -6.12 22.24
N ARG A 247 18.14 -6.00 23.12
CA ARG A 247 19.53 -6.35 22.84
C ARG A 247 19.67 -7.83 22.48
N GLN A 248 19.08 -8.72 23.28
CA GLN A 248 19.08 -10.16 23.01
C GLN A 248 18.32 -10.50 21.73
N ALA A 249 17.10 -9.98 21.57
CA ALA A 249 16.31 -10.19 20.36
C ALA A 249 17.05 -9.65 19.11
N SER A 250 17.88 -8.62 19.28
CA SER A 250 18.60 -7.97 18.17
C SER A 250 19.68 -8.83 17.53
N GLN A 251 20.07 -9.93 18.18
CA GLN A 251 20.97 -10.93 17.60
C GLN A 251 20.37 -11.58 16.35
N ARG A 252 19.04 -11.73 16.32
CA ARG A 252 18.32 -12.32 15.18
C ARG A 252 17.77 -11.27 14.22
N ARG A 253 17.47 -10.05 14.70
CA ARG A 253 16.88 -8.98 13.88
C ARG A 253 17.10 -7.57 14.43
N ALA A 254 17.45 -6.60 13.60
CA ALA A 254 17.59 -5.23 14.07
C ALA A 254 16.24 -4.57 14.43
N PHE A 255 16.25 -3.66 15.41
CA PHE A 255 15.10 -2.89 15.89
C PHE A 255 15.37 -1.38 15.84
N LEU A 256 14.28 -0.63 15.68
CA LEU A 256 14.24 0.82 15.78
C LEU A 256 13.27 1.19 16.91
N VAL A 257 13.73 2.03 17.84
CA VAL A 257 12.94 2.60 18.93
C VAL A 257 12.61 4.04 18.56
N GLN A 258 11.32 4.39 18.65
CA GLN A 258 10.78 5.71 18.32
C GLN A 258 9.87 6.18 19.47
N PRO A 259 9.63 7.48 19.62
CA PRO A 259 8.52 7.93 20.45
C PRO A 259 7.21 7.39 19.88
N ARG A 260 6.24 7.08 20.75
CA ARG A 260 4.88 6.83 20.33
C ARG A 260 4.28 8.15 19.87
N LEU A 261 4.11 8.30 18.57
CA LEU A 261 3.43 9.44 17.99
C LEU A 261 1.92 9.38 18.30
N VAL A 262 1.33 10.55 18.48
CA VAL A 262 -0.10 10.73 18.75
C VAL A 262 -0.68 11.61 17.66
N ASN A 263 -1.82 11.20 17.10
CA ASN A 263 -2.50 11.99 16.08
C ASN A 263 -2.91 13.37 16.61
N HIS A 264 -3.04 14.34 15.70
CA HIS A 264 -3.58 15.66 15.98
C HIS A 264 -4.89 15.55 16.77
N ARG A 265 -5.07 16.43 17.77
CA ARG A 265 -6.20 16.38 18.71
C ARG A 265 -7.58 16.26 18.06
N GLU A 266 -7.77 16.88 16.90
CA GLU A 266 -9.03 16.84 16.12
C GLU A 266 -9.38 15.47 15.51
N ILE A 267 -8.43 14.54 15.43
CA ILE A 267 -8.62 13.19 14.85
C ILE A 267 -8.05 12.09 15.75
N ALA A 268 -7.65 12.41 16.99
CA ALA A 268 -7.09 11.45 17.93
C ALA A 268 -8.10 10.35 18.32
N ASP A 269 -9.39 10.69 18.30
CA ASP A 269 -10.52 9.77 18.48
C ASP A 269 -10.60 8.68 17.39
N LEU A 270 -10.10 8.94 16.19
CA LEU A 270 -10.04 7.97 15.08
C LEU A 270 -8.82 7.04 15.13
N GLY A 271 -7.76 7.43 15.85
CA GLY A 271 -6.58 6.57 16.07
C GLY A 271 -6.79 5.51 17.15
N ASN A 272 -7.64 5.84 18.15
CA ASN A 272 -7.99 4.99 19.28
C ASN A 272 -6.79 4.28 19.95
N GLY A 273 -5.77 5.07 20.30
CA GLY A 273 -4.53 4.57 20.92
C GLY A 273 -3.52 3.97 19.93
N THR A 274 -3.84 3.91 18.64
CA THR A 274 -2.91 3.62 17.54
C THR A 274 -2.70 4.86 16.69
N LEU A 275 -1.51 5.02 16.11
CA LEU A 275 -1.28 6.08 15.13
C LEU A 275 -2.05 5.77 13.84
N ALA A 276 -3.11 6.53 13.57
CA ALA A 276 -3.78 6.54 12.27
C ALA A 276 -2.91 7.28 11.24
N THR A 277 -2.79 6.73 10.04
CA THR A 277 -1.97 7.29 8.97
C THR A 277 -2.74 7.41 7.66
N ILE A 278 -2.31 8.34 6.81
CA ILE A 278 -2.85 8.56 5.48
C ILE A 278 -1.88 7.93 4.48
N ARG A 279 -2.36 6.97 3.69
CA ARG A 279 -1.69 6.53 2.48
C ARG A 279 -1.94 7.57 1.40
N VAL A 280 -0.93 8.37 1.07
CA VAL A 280 -0.98 9.36 0.00
C VAL A 280 -0.24 8.83 -1.22
N MET A 281 -0.87 8.92 -2.39
CA MET A 281 -0.26 8.56 -3.66
C MET A 281 0.21 9.82 -4.37
N SER A 282 1.46 9.85 -4.80
CA SER A 282 1.97 10.90 -5.69
C SER A 282 2.62 10.31 -6.92
N CYS A 283 2.52 11.03 -8.02
CA CYS A 283 3.04 10.62 -9.32
C CYS A 283 3.65 11.79 -10.07
N ARG A 284 4.67 11.52 -10.88
CA ARG A 284 5.27 12.50 -11.80
C ARG A 284 4.26 12.87 -12.88
N ASN A 285 4.01 14.16 -13.04
CA ASN A 285 3.12 14.68 -14.07
C ASN A 285 3.83 14.93 -15.40
N GLU A 286 3.07 15.38 -16.39
CA GLU A 286 3.54 15.64 -17.76
C GLU A 286 4.55 16.80 -17.83
N ARG A 287 4.52 17.70 -16.84
CA ARG A 287 5.45 18.84 -16.72
C ARG A 287 6.76 18.46 -16.00
N GLY A 288 6.87 17.22 -15.52
CA GLY A 288 8.02 16.76 -14.73
C GLY A 288 7.94 17.09 -13.24
N GLU A 289 6.86 17.74 -12.81
CA GLU A 289 6.55 18.01 -11.40
C GLU A 289 5.87 16.79 -10.75
N PHE A 290 5.52 16.89 -9.47
CA PHE A 290 4.86 15.82 -8.73
C PHE A 290 3.55 16.31 -8.13
N GLU A 291 2.51 15.50 -8.30
CA GLU A 291 1.16 15.78 -7.81
C GLU A 291 0.62 14.62 -6.98
N VAL A 292 -0.22 14.95 -5.99
CA VAL A 292 -0.97 13.97 -5.20
C VAL A 292 -2.23 13.58 -5.98
N THR A 293 -2.46 12.28 -6.16
CA THR A 293 -3.57 11.78 -6.99
C THR A 293 -4.67 11.10 -6.18
N ASN A 294 -4.32 10.44 -5.07
CA ASN A 294 -5.27 9.70 -4.25
C ASN A 294 -4.79 9.70 -2.80
N ALA A 295 -5.72 9.62 -1.86
CA ALA A 295 -5.38 9.45 -0.46
C ALA A 295 -6.39 8.57 0.28
N VAL A 296 -5.90 7.75 1.19
CA VAL A 296 -6.70 6.83 2.00
C VAL A 296 -6.29 6.96 3.46
N PHE A 297 -7.23 7.36 4.32
CA PHE A 297 -7.03 7.42 5.76
C PHE A 297 -7.20 6.01 6.35
N ARG A 298 -6.23 5.56 7.13
CA ARG A 298 -6.20 4.23 7.73
C ARG A 298 -6.27 4.33 9.24
N MET A 299 -7.09 3.47 9.82
CA MET A 299 -7.36 3.40 11.25
C MET A 299 -7.14 1.97 11.73
N ALA A 300 -6.78 1.84 13.00
CA ALA A 300 -6.73 0.54 13.65
C ALA A 300 -8.11 -0.13 13.63
N GLN A 301 -8.13 -1.46 13.61
CA GLN A 301 -9.37 -2.19 13.80
C GLN A 301 -9.90 -1.96 15.21
N ASN A 302 -9.05 -2.07 16.22
CA ASN A 302 -9.44 -1.81 17.59
C ASN A 302 -8.30 -1.22 18.42
N SER A 303 -8.59 -0.80 19.65
CA SER A 303 -7.64 -0.24 20.63
C SER A 303 -6.47 -1.15 21.01
N THR A 304 -6.60 -2.46 20.81
CA THR A 304 -5.53 -3.45 21.08
C THR A 304 -4.57 -3.61 19.91
N ALA A 305 -4.95 -3.16 18.70
CA ALA A 305 -4.07 -3.19 17.55
C ALA A 305 -2.87 -2.27 17.79
N VAL A 306 -1.70 -2.67 17.29
CA VAL A 306 -0.46 -1.87 17.41
C VAL A 306 -0.23 -1.01 16.16
N VAL A 307 -0.87 -1.36 15.04
CA VAL A 307 -0.72 -0.69 13.74
C VAL A 307 -2.05 -0.61 13.01
N ASP A 308 -2.24 0.42 12.21
CA ASP A 308 -3.43 0.74 11.41
C ASP A 308 -3.50 0.02 10.06
N ASN A 309 -2.69 -1.03 9.86
CA ASN A 309 -2.51 -1.63 8.55
C ASN A 309 -3.78 -2.33 8.06
N PHE A 310 -4.37 -1.79 6.97
CA PHE A 310 -5.53 -2.33 6.28
C PHE A 310 -5.43 -3.84 5.98
N HIS A 311 -4.26 -4.32 5.51
CA HIS A 311 -4.08 -5.74 5.16
C HIS A 311 -4.03 -6.69 6.37
N LYS A 312 -4.07 -6.15 7.59
CA LYS A 312 -4.15 -6.87 8.86
C LYS A 312 -5.50 -6.70 9.58
N GLY A 313 -6.53 -6.26 8.85
CA GLY A 313 -7.87 -6.03 9.42
C GLY A 313 -8.16 -4.57 9.77
N GLY A 314 -7.21 -3.65 9.52
CA GLY A 314 -7.43 -2.22 9.72
C GLY A 314 -8.59 -1.67 8.87
N ILE A 315 -9.10 -0.52 9.28
CA ILE A 315 -10.19 0.19 8.63
C ILE A 315 -9.60 1.26 7.71
N ALA A 316 -10.22 1.49 6.56
CA ALA A 316 -9.80 2.56 5.66
C ALA A 316 -10.99 3.38 5.15
N ALA A 317 -10.78 4.69 5.02
CA ALA A 317 -11.72 5.65 4.45
C ALA A 317 -11.04 6.42 3.32
N ASN A 318 -11.78 6.71 2.24
CA ASN A 318 -11.26 7.56 1.17
C ASN A 318 -11.05 8.97 1.70
N VAL A 319 -10.04 9.67 1.21
CA VAL A 319 -9.89 11.12 1.44
C VAL A 319 -10.11 11.83 0.12
N ASP A 320 -11.07 12.75 0.09
CA ASP A 320 -11.20 13.68 -1.02
C ASP A 320 -9.98 14.59 -1.06
N ILE A 321 -9.19 14.50 -2.13
CA ILE A 321 -7.89 15.17 -2.22
C ILE A 321 -8.00 16.70 -2.28
N HIS A 322 -9.13 17.24 -2.73
CA HIS A 322 -9.34 18.68 -2.86
C HIS A 322 -9.79 19.31 -1.55
N THR A 323 -10.55 18.58 -0.73
CA THR A 323 -11.18 19.11 0.47
C THR A 323 -10.59 18.57 1.78
N GLY A 324 -9.86 17.46 1.73
CA GLY A 324 -9.37 16.75 2.90
C GLY A 324 -10.47 16.05 3.72
N LYS A 325 -11.66 15.87 3.14
CA LYS A 325 -12.79 15.23 3.83
C LYS A 325 -12.77 13.72 3.66
N LEU A 326 -13.08 13.02 4.74
CA LEU A 326 -13.21 11.57 4.76
C LEU A 326 -14.55 11.13 4.12
N GLY A 327 -14.49 10.06 3.34
CA GLY A 327 -15.65 9.29 2.90
C GLY A 327 -16.09 8.27 3.95
N ARG A 328 -16.96 7.34 3.53
CA ARG A 328 -17.29 6.17 4.35
C ARG A 328 -16.07 5.27 4.49
N ALA A 329 -16.03 4.51 5.59
CA ALA A 329 -14.97 3.56 5.86
C ALA A 329 -15.42 2.11 5.61
N THR A 330 -14.49 1.21 5.35
CA THR A 330 -14.72 -0.24 5.32
C THR A 330 -13.49 -0.94 5.87
N CYS A 331 -13.67 -2.14 6.40
CA CYS A 331 -12.58 -3.08 6.62
C CYS A 331 -12.63 -4.18 5.55
N GLY A 332 -11.74 -5.15 5.63
CA GLY A 332 -11.70 -6.31 4.74
C GLY A 332 -10.47 -6.28 3.86
N ALA A 333 -9.47 -7.06 4.28
CA ALA A 333 -8.41 -7.47 3.39
C ALA A 333 -8.73 -8.87 2.84
N TRP A 334 -8.19 -9.21 1.66
CA TRP A 334 -8.18 -10.59 1.14
C TRP A 334 -9.55 -11.19 0.77
N GLY A 335 -10.49 -10.36 0.31
CA GLY A 335 -11.72 -10.84 -0.34
C GLY A 335 -12.89 -11.20 0.57
N SER A 336 -12.77 -11.01 1.88
CA SER A 336 -13.95 -10.88 2.75
C SER A 336 -14.47 -9.44 2.70
N THR A 337 -15.74 -9.28 2.33
CA THR A 337 -16.44 -7.98 2.28
C THR A 337 -17.68 -7.97 3.18
N VAL A 338 -17.72 -8.91 4.14
CA VAL A 338 -18.85 -9.14 5.03
C VAL A 338 -19.19 -7.92 5.90
N ASP A 339 -18.26 -6.98 6.04
CA ASP A 339 -18.37 -5.92 7.03
C ASP A 339 -18.98 -4.59 6.53
N GLY A 340 -19.17 -4.44 5.21
CA GLY A 340 -19.90 -3.29 4.65
C GLY A 340 -19.24 -1.93 4.92
N TRP A 341 -20.01 -0.85 4.82
CA TRP A 341 -19.51 0.53 4.91
C TRP A 341 -20.00 1.25 6.16
N TYR A 342 -19.08 1.88 6.88
CA TYR A 342 -19.29 2.58 8.14
C TYR A 342 -19.22 4.11 7.96
N GLU A 343 -20.08 4.81 8.69
CA GLU A 343 -20.04 6.29 8.78
C GLU A 343 -19.43 6.76 10.10
N GLN A 344 -19.41 5.88 11.10
CA GLN A 344 -18.83 6.08 12.43
C GLN A 344 -17.87 4.94 12.74
N TYR A 345 -16.86 5.22 13.55
CA TYR A 345 -15.91 4.22 14.02
C TYR A 345 -16.59 3.33 15.05
N TYR A 346 -16.70 2.04 14.76
CA TYR A 346 -17.59 1.14 15.51
C TYR A 346 -17.17 0.95 16.98
N GLU A 347 -15.91 1.19 17.34
CA GLU A 347 -15.42 0.94 18.69
C GLU A 347 -15.78 2.07 19.68
N ASN A 348 -15.86 3.32 19.21
CA ASN A 348 -16.10 4.48 20.09
C ASN A 348 -17.16 5.47 19.56
N GLY A 349 -17.76 5.21 18.40
CA GLY A 349 -18.80 6.06 17.79
C GLY A 349 -18.28 7.32 17.11
N ALA A 350 -16.96 7.54 17.01
CA ALA A 350 -16.40 8.74 16.40
C ALA A 350 -16.83 8.89 14.93
N GLN A 351 -17.27 10.09 14.55
CA GLN A 351 -17.73 10.37 13.19
C GLN A 351 -16.58 10.29 12.19
N ILE A 352 -16.73 9.44 11.17
CA ILE A 352 -15.79 9.29 10.05
C ILE A 352 -16.29 10.09 8.85
N LEU A 353 -17.50 9.80 8.36
CA LEU A 353 -18.01 10.40 7.13
C LEU A 353 -18.06 11.92 7.25
N HIS A 354 -17.51 12.61 6.24
CA HIS A 354 -17.36 14.07 6.14
C HIS A 354 -16.42 14.74 7.15
N ARG A 355 -15.75 13.98 8.03
CA ARG A 355 -14.70 14.53 8.90
C ARG A 355 -13.62 15.17 8.04
N LYS A 356 -13.29 16.44 8.31
CA LYS A 356 -12.17 17.12 7.67
C LYS A 356 -10.88 16.78 8.41
N LEU A 357 -9.85 16.39 7.66
CA LEU A 357 -8.52 16.16 8.23
C LEU A 357 -7.81 17.50 8.51
N PRO A 358 -7.18 17.66 9.68
CA PRO A 358 -6.39 18.85 10.00
C PRO A 358 -5.13 18.93 9.13
N CYS A 359 -4.58 20.13 8.95
CA CYS A 359 -3.34 20.37 8.20
C CYS A 359 -3.31 19.73 6.79
N TRP A 360 -4.46 19.65 6.10
CA TRP A 360 -4.57 18.97 4.81
C TRP A 360 -3.74 19.63 3.70
N PRO A 361 -3.81 20.96 3.49
CA PRO A 361 -2.94 21.63 2.52
C PRO A 361 -1.44 21.39 2.78
N GLU A 362 -1.03 21.49 4.05
CA GLU A 362 0.36 21.29 4.48
C GLU A 362 0.84 19.86 4.21
N LEU A 363 -0.04 18.87 4.37
CA LEU A 363 0.27 17.49 4.01
C LEU A 363 0.49 17.31 2.51
N ILE A 364 -0.35 17.93 1.67
CA ILE A 364 -0.19 17.89 0.21
C ILE A 364 1.15 18.52 -0.19
N ASP A 365 1.47 19.68 0.37
CA ASP A 365 2.71 20.39 0.09
C ASP A 365 3.94 19.60 0.56
N LEU A 366 3.89 18.99 1.76
CA LEU A 366 4.95 18.12 2.26
C LEU A 366 5.21 16.94 1.31
N VAL A 367 4.15 16.28 0.81
CA VAL A 367 4.29 15.14 -0.10
C VAL A 367 4.88 15.56 -1.45
N ARG A 368 4.41 16.68 -2.02
CA ARG A 368 4.94 17.21 -3.28
C ARG A 368 6.39 17.62 -3.15
N TYR A 369 6.73 18.33 -2.07
CA TYR A 369 8.10 18.73 -1.74
C TYR A 369 8.99 17.49 -1.59
N ALA A 370 8.61 16.54 -0.73
CA ALA A 370 9.40 15.33 -0.50
C ALA A 370 9.61 14.51 -1.79
N HIS A 371 8.59 14.36 -2.62
CA HIS A 371 8.73 13.69 -3.91
C HIS A 371 9.68 14.45 -4.85
N GLY A 372 9.51 15.76 -4.96
CA GLY A 372 10.29 16.62 -5.86
C GLY A 372 11.75 16.80 -5.49
N THR A 373 12.07 16.90 -4.20
CA THR A 373 13.44 17.20 -3.75
C THR A 373 14.22 15.94 -3.39
N ALA A 374 13.62 15.04 -2.60
CA ALA A 374 14.34 13.87 -2.09
C ALA A 374 14.16 12.62 -2.96
N PHE A 375 13.04 12.44 -3.67
CA PHE A 375 12.72 11.17 -4.35
C PHE A 375 12.32 11.32 -5.82
N SER A 376 12.87 12.33 -6.51
CA SER A 376 12.50 12.70 -7.88
C SER A 376 12.85 11.67 -8.96
N ASP A 377 13.65 10.66 -8.61
CA ASP A 377 14.01 9.51 -9.46
C ASP A 377 12.99 8.35 -9.38
N GLN A 378 11.89 8.54 -8.64
CA GLN A 378 10.76 7.61 -8.56
C GLN A 378 9.56 8.23 -9.28
N VAL A 379 8.94 7.47 -10.18
CA VAL A 379 7.76 7.96 -10.92
C VAL A 379 6.53 8.06 -10.02
N VAL A 380 6.32 7.04 -9.18
CA VAL A 380 5.13 6.92 -8.33
C VAL A 380 5.54 6.42 -6.95
N ILE A 381 4.99 7.03 -5.91
CA ILE A 381 5.27 6.69 -4.52
C ILE A 381 3.95 6.63 -3.73
N GLY A 382 3.85 5.65 -2.85
CA GLY A 382 2.87 5.66 -1.76
C GLY A 382 3.52 6.08 -0.46
N TRP A 383 3.11 7.22 0.09
CA TRP A 383 3.58 7.78 1.36
C TRP A 383 2.64 7.37 2.47
N ASP A 384 3.17 7.04 3.64
CA ASP A 384 2.39 6.91 4.86
C ASP A 384 2.71 8.13 5.73
N VAL A 385 1.72 9.02 5.89
CA VAL A 385 1.85 10.29 6.61
C VAL A 385 0.96 10.27 7.85
N ALA A 386 1.46 10.73 8.99
CA ALA A 386 0.66 11.02 10.17
C ALA A 386 0.43 12.52 10.28
N LEU A 387 -0.77 12.91 10.75
CA LEU A 387 -1.07 14.29 11.13
C LEU A 387 -0.91 14.39 12.65
N LEU A 388 0.00 15.23 13.10
CA LEU A 388 0.32 15.49 14.51
C LEU A 388 -0.05 16.95 14.85
N ASP A 389 -0.09 17.31 16.13
CA ASP A 389 -0.35 18.69 16.57
C ASP A 389 0.66 19.72 16.04
N ASN A 390 1.89 19.28 15.73
CA ASN A 390 2.94 20.11 15.12
C ASN A 390 3.02 19.99 13.59
N GLY A 391 2.02 19.39 12.94
CA GLY A 391 1.92 19.27 11.49
C GLY A 391 2.11 17.84 10.94
N PRO A 392 2.14 17.71 9.60
CA PRO A 392 2.29 16.42 8.93
C PRO A 392 3.70 15.83 9.12
N CYS A 393 3.76 14.51 9.31
CA CYS A 393 4.99 13.78 9.60
C CYS A 393 5.07 12.50 8.76
N MET A 394 6.17 12.34 8.03
CA MET A 394 6.42 11.15 7.20
C MET A 394 6.76 9.94 8.08
N VAL A 395 5.91 8.90 8.03
CA VAL A 395 6.06 7.68 8.84
C VAL A 395 6.75 6.57 8.06
N ALA A 396 6.38 6.40 6.79
CA ALA A 396 6.98 5.41 5.90
C ALA A 396 6.79 5.78 4.43
N ILE A 397 7.54 5.09 3.57
CA ILE A 397 7.51 5.26 2.12
C ILE A 397 7.39 3.89 1.44
N ASN A 398 6.68 3.83 0.32
CA ASN A 398 6.46 2.62 -0.45
C ASN A 398 6.64 2.86 -1.96
N LYS A 399 7.56 2.11 -2.57
CA LYS A 399 7.84 2.11 -4.01
C LYS A 399 6.97 1.16 -4.86
N ALA A 400 6.14 0.36 -4.21
CA ALA A 400 5.21 -0.57 -4.85
C ALA A 400 3.86 -0.52 -4.09
N PRO A 401 3.21 0.66 -4.04
CA PRO A 401 1.93 0.80 -3.37
C PRO A 401 0.86 -0.13 -3.96
N ASP A 402 -0.09 -0.53 -3.13
CA ASP A 402 -1.16 -1.44 -3.52
C ASP A 402 -2.35 -0.66 -4.07
N PHE A 403 -2.75 -0.95 -5.31
CA PHE A 403 -3.90 -0.30 -5.94
C PHE A 403 -5.22 -0.92 -5.50
N ASP A 404 -5.21 -2.13 -4.96
CA ASP A 404 -6.44 -2.77 -4.50
C ASP A 404 -7.15 -1.92 -3.44
N MET A 405 -6.37 -1.35 -2.52
CA MET A 405 -6.89 -0.46 -1.48
C MET A 405 -7.43 0.83 -2.08
N LEU A 406 -6.72 1.45 -3.03
CA LEU A 406 -7.18 2.69 -3.68
C LEU A 406 -8.49 2.47 -4.43
N GLN A 407 -8.56 1.41 -5.22
CA GLN A 407 -9.72 1.11 -6.07
C GLN A 407 -10.94 0.68 -5.26
N ARG A 408 -10.72 -0.09 -4.19
CA ARG A 408 -11.81 -0.48 -3.28
C ARG A 408 -12.33 0.73 -2.50
N ILE A 409 -11.43 1.47 -1.85
CA ILE A 409 -11.80 2.54 -0.93
C ILE A 409 -12.30 3.78 -1.68
N GLY A 410 -11.69 4.10 -2.83
CA GLY A 410 -12.17 5.13 -3.76
C GLY A 410 -13.46 4.74 -4.50
N ARG A 411 -13.93 3.49 -4.35
CA ARG A 411 -15.16 2.95 -4.96
C ARG A 411 -15.18 2.98 -6.49
N GLY A 412 -14.01 2.95 -7.13
CA GLY A 412 -13.89 3.04 -8.57
C GLY A 412 -12.52 2.59 -9.11
N PRO A 413 -12.41 2.38 -10.43
CA PRO A 413 -11.16 2.02 -11.08
C PRO A 413 -10.18 3.20 -11.15
N VAL A 414 -8.89 2.95 -10.90
CA VAL A 414 -7.85 4.01 -11.03
C VAL A 414 -7.35 4.18 -12.47
N GLY A 415 -7.63 3.24 -13.37
CA GLY A 415 -6.95 3.14 -14.67
C GLY A 415 -7.21 4.33 -15.61
N ASN A 416 -8.40 4.92 -15.57
CA ASN A 416 -8.73 6.12 -16.35
C ASN A 416 -8.81 7.41 -15.51
N GLU A 417 -8.62 7.30 -14.20
CA GLU A 417 -8.45 8.46 -13.32
C GLU A 417 -7.09 9.14 -13.55
N ARG A 418 -6.85 10.24 -12.83
CA ARG A 418 -5.61 11.02 -12.96
C ARG A 418 -4.36 10.16 -12.74
N LEU A 419 -4.37 9.27 -11.74
CA LEU A 419 -3.24 8.37 -11.49
C LEU A 419 -2.99 7.44 -12.69
N GLY A 420 -4.01 6.80 -13.24
CA GLY A 420 -3.88 5.92 -14.40
C GLY A 420 -3.38 6.65 -15.64
N LYS A 421 -3.87 7.86 -15.90
CA LYS A 421 -3.38 8.74 -16.98
C LYS A 421 -1.90 9.07 -16.83
N LEU A 422 -1.45 9.41 -15.63
CA LEU A 422 -0.04 9.68 -15.35
C LEU A 422 0.84 8.44 -15.49
N LEU A 423 0.35 7.27 -15.06
CA LEU A 423 1.06 6.01 -15.26
C LEU A 423 1.21 5.70 -16.74
N ALA A 424 0.14 5.81 -17.53
CA ALA A 424 0.18 5.60 -18.96
C ALA A 424 1.17 6.57 -19.63
N PHE A 425 1.16 7.85 -19.28
CA PHE A 425 2.12 8.84 -19.77
C PHE A 425 3.57 8.45 -19.48
N ASN A 426 3.90 8.17 -18.23
CA ASN A 426 5.27 7.80 -17.85
C ASN A 426 5.69 6.45 -18.45
N LEU A 427 4.76 5.49 -18.61
CA LEU A 427 5.03 4.21 -19.25
C LEU A 427 5.32 4.34 -20.74
N ARG A 428 4.60 5.21 -21.49
CA ARG A 428 4.92 5.48 -22.90
C ARG A 428 6.37 5.93 -23.06
N ARG A 429 6.76 6.95 -22.29
CA ARG A 429 8.14 7.47 -22.27
C ARG A 429 9.17 6.43 -21.87
N THR A 430 8.81 5.59 -20.90
CA THR A 430 9.66 4.48 -20.41
C THR A 430 9.92 3.45 -21.51
N VAL A 431 8.88 3.07 -22.24
CA VAL A 431 8.96 2.11 -23.34
C VAL A 431 9.77 2.70 -24.50
N GLU A 432 9.52 3.95 -24.88
CA GLU A 432 10.33 4.68 -25.87
C GLU A 432 11.81 4.69 -25.48
N ALA A 433 12.15 5.13 -24.26
CA ALA A 433 13.53 5.17 -23.81
C ALA A 433 14.19 3.79 -23.78
N LYS A 434 13.47 2.75 -23.38
CA LYS A 434 13.95 1.36 -23.37
C LYS A 434 14.35 0.88 -24.76
N HIS A 435 13.50 1.10 -25.77
CA HIS A 435 13.75 0.60 -27.13
C HIS A 435 14.73 1.46 -27.94
N HIS A 436 14.95 2.73 -27.57
CA HIS A 436 16.04 3.55 -28.13
C HIS A 436 17.41 3.27 -27.50
N SER A 437 17.46 2.62 -26.32
CA SER A 437 18.69 2.29 -25.61
C SER A 437 19.26 0.91 -25.97
N VAL A 438 18.59 0.16 -26.85
CA VAL A 438 19.00 -1.15 -27.40
C VAL A 438 19.47 -0.93 -28.82
#